data_AF-A0A377DCA5-F1
#
_entry.id   AF-A0A377DCA5-F1
#
_cell.length_a   1.000
_cell.length_b   1.000
_cell.length_c   1.000
_cell.angle_alpha   90.00
_cell.angle_beta   90.00
_cell.angle_gamma   90.00
#
_symmetry.space_group_name_H-M   'P 1'
#
loop_
_entity.id
_entity.type
_entity.pdbx_description
1 polymer ?
#
loop_
_entity_poly.entity_id
_entity_poly.type
_entity_poly.pdbx_seq_one_letter_code
_entity_poly.pdbx_strand_id
1 'polypeptide(L)'
;MSFQGDESTQKTLKEAYKAVAETKFGHKITEELESSEHEYIFRGLRKGINQTCYDDTEYSFYIDIDNDHSSCVYQGKNKACAMKPTLLSMVLAHEMGHAKGMKDDGTDSMANVDKYENPFRKELGLPARMKY
;
A
#
# COMPACT_ATOMS: atom_id res chain seq x y z
N MET A 1 -1.97 -14.00 -9.01
CA MET A 1 -2.19 -12.55 -9.15
C MET A 1 -2.10 -12.13 -10.61
N SER A 2 -2.72 -11.01 -10.97
CA SER A 2 -2.56 -10.35 -12.26
C SER A 2 -2.40 -8.84 -12.13
N PHE A 3 -1.76 -8.24 -13.14
CA PHE A 3 -1.57 -6.79 -13.26
C PHE A 3 -2.29 -6.33 -14.52
N GLN A 4 -3.24 -5.42 -14.39
CA GLN A 4 -4.09 -4.96 -15.49
C GLN A 4 -3.92 -3.46 -15.75
N GLY A 5 -4.18 -3.05 -17.00
CA GLY A 5 -3.99 -1.69 -17.50
C GLY A 5 -3.20 -1.69 -18.80
N ASP A 6 -2.82 -0.52 -19.28
CA ASP A 6 -1.84 -0.41 -20.36
C ASP A 6 -0.45 -0.90 -19.93
N GLU A 7 0.48 -1.02 -20.87
CA GLU A 7 1.82 -1.55 -20.61
C GLU A 7 2.58 -0.74 -19.54
N SER A 8 2.41 0.59 -19.54
CA SER A 8 3.03 1.50 -18.57
C SER A 8 2.51 1.23 -17.15
N THR A 9 1.19 1.17 -17.01
CA THR A 9 0.48 0.86 -15.76
C THR A 9 0.93 -0.48 -15.20
N GLN A 10 0.92 -1.53 -16.03
CA GLN A 10 1.34 -2.86 -15.61
C GLN A 10 2.79 -2.88 -15.16
N LYS A 11 3.68 -2.19 -15.88
CA LYS A 11 5.10 -2.10 -15.53
C LYS A 11 5.29 -1.42 -14.17
N THR A 12 4.69 -0.26 -13.96
CA THR A 12 4.77 0.51 -12.72
C THR A 12 4.25 -0.30 -11.52
N LEU A 13 3.10 -0.97 -11.66
CA LEU A 13 2.55 -1.80 -10.60
C LEU A 13 3.43 -3.03 -10.29
N LYS A 14 3.99 -3.69 -11.32
CA LYS A 14 4.91 -4.82 -11.13
C LYS A 14 6.19 -4.40 -10.42
N GLU A 15 6.76 -3.25 -10.78
CA GLU A 15 7.96 -2.70 -10.12
C GLU A 15 7.69 -2.35 -8.66
N ALA A 16 6.55 -1.69 -8.38
CA ALA A 16 6.15 -1.37 -7.02
C ALA A 16 5.87 -2.64 -6.19
N TYR A 17 5.18 -3.64 -6.76
CA TYR A 17 4.94 -4.92 -6.10
C TYR A 17 6.24 -5.65 -5.79
N LYS A 18 7.17 -5.70 -6.76
CA LYS A 18 8.49 -6.30 -6.58
C LYS A 18 9.25 -5.62 -5.44
N ALA A 19 9.22 -4.30 -5.37
CA ALA A 19 9.85 -3.56 -4.26
C ALA A 19 9.23 -3.90 -2.88
N VAL A 20 7.94 -4.24 -2.82
CA VAL A 20 7.34 -4.79 -1.58
C VAL A 20 7.91 -6.17 -1.28
N ALA A 21 7.87 -7.08 -2.25
CA ALA A 21 8.29 -8.47 -2.13
C ALA A 21 9.78 -8.66 -1.77
N GLU A 22 10.63 -7.68 -2.08
CA GLU A 22 12.07 -7.71 -1.76
C GLU A 22 12.38 -7.40 -0.28
N THR A 23 11.42 -6.86 0.46
CA THR A 23 11.56 -6.65 1.91
C THR A 23 11.13 -7.89 2.68
N LYS A 24 11.67 -8.13 3.88
CA LYS A 24 11.33 -9.32 4.67
C LYS A 24 9.89 -9.30 5.15
N PHE A 25 9.39 -8.13 5.54
CA PHE A 25 8.01 -7.96 5.96
C PHE A 25 7.05 -8.03 4.77
N GLY A 26 7.35 -7.31 3.68
CA GLY A 26 6.54 -7.34 2.46
C GLY A 26 6.48 -8.72 1.82
N HIS A 27 7.60 -9.47 1.81
CA HIS A 27 7.66 -10.83 1.28
C HIS A 27 6.61 -11.76 1.90
N LYS A 28 6.42 -11.69 3.21
CA LYS A 28 5.42 -12.52 3.91
C LYS A 28 4.01 -12.22 3.43
N ILE A 29 3.70 -10.95 3.21
CA ILE A 29 2.38 -10.51 2.75
C ILE A 29 2.17 -10.98 1.31
N THR A 30 3.18 -10.77 0.45
CA THR A 30 3.11 -11.17 -0.96
C THR A 30 3.01 -12.69 -1.11
N GLU A 31 3.74 -13.47 -0.30
CA GLU A 31 3.66 -14.94 -0.29
C GLU A 31 2.26 -15.43 0.12
N GLU A 32 1.63 -14.81 1.11
CA GLU A 32 0.25 -15.13 1.52
C GLU A 32 -0.78 -14.78 0.44
N LEU A 33 -0.58 -13.69 -0.31
CA LEU A 33 -1.46 -13.33 -1.43
C LEU A 33 -1.25 -14.26 -2.64
N GLU A 34 0.00 -14.64 -2.91
CA GLU A 34 0.40 -15.55 -4.00
C GLU A 34 -0.07 -16.99 -3.78
N SER A 35 -0.10 -17.44 -2.52
CA SER A 35 -0.56 -18.77 -2.14
C SER A 35 -2.06 -18.88 -1.89
N SER A 36 -2.79 -17.77 -1.96
CA SER A 36 -4.25 -17.74 -1.82
C SER A 36 -4.95 -18.45 -2.98
N GLU A 37 -6.15 -18.97 -2.73
CA GLU A 37 -7.04 -19.51 -3.78
C GLU A 37 -7.62 -18.39 -4.67
N HIS A 38 -7.53 -17.14 -4.22
CA HIS A 38 -8.02 -15.98 -4.95
C HIS A 38 -6.99 -15.42 -5.93
N GLU A 39 -7.44 -15.09 -7.14
CA GLU A 39 -6.65 -14.28 -8.06
C GLU A 39 -6.77 -12.79 -7.69
N TYR A 40 -5.79 -12.27 -6.97
CA TYR A 40 -5.70 -10.84 -6.72
C TYR A 40 -5.30 -10.05 -7.98
N ILE A 41 -6.02 -8.95 -8.24
CA ILE A 41 -5.83 -8.11 -9.42
C ILE A 41 -5.28 -6.74 -8.98
N PHE A 42 -4.12 -6.34 -9.49
CA PHE A 42 -3.57 -4.99 -9.32
C PHE A 42 -3.85 -4.16 -10.57
N ARG A 43 -4.44 -2.98 -10.42
CA ARG A 43 -4.82 -2.13 -11.56
C ARG A 43 -4.86 -0.65 -11.20
N GLY A 44 -4.78 0.20 -12.22
CA GLY A 44 -5.10 1.62 -12.07
C GLY A 44 -6.57 1.87 -11.69
N LEU A 45 -6.88 3.09 -11.25
CA LEU A 45 -8.26 3.51 -10.97
C LEU A 45 -9.18 3.28 -12.18
N ARG A 46 -10.43 2.88 -11.92
CA ARG A 46 -11.50 2.80 -12.93
C ARG A 46 -12.55 3.87 -12.68
N LYS A 47 -13.38 4.14 -13.70
CA LYS A 47 -14.51 5.09 -13.58
C LYS A 47 -15.37 4.75 -12.35
N GLY A 48 -15.57 5.74 -11.48
CA GLY A 48 -16.34 5.59 -10.24
C GLY A 48 -15.50 5.27 -8.99
N ILE A 49 -14.20 5.03 -9.15
CA ILE A 49 -13.24 4.89 -8.05
C ILE A 49 -12.26 6.04 -8.13
N ASN A 50 -12.23 6.88 -7.10
CA ASN A 50 -11.51 8.16 -7.11
C ASN A 50 -10.28 8.18 -6.18
N GLN A 51 -9.98 7.06 -5.54
CA GLN A 51 -8.85 6.93 -4.62
C GLN A 51 -8.36 5.49 -4.63
N THR A 52 -7.12 5.29 -4.19
CA THR A 52 -6.57 3.96 -3.96
C THR A 52 -7.45 3.20 -2.96
N CYS A 53 -7.79 1.94 -3.27
CA CYS A 53 -8.50 1.05 -2.37
C CYS A 53 -8.33 -0.43 -2.74
N TYR A 54 -8.62 -1.30 -1.78
CA TYR A 54 -8.90 -2.72 -2.01
C TYR A 54 -10.41 -2.98 -2.04
N ASP A 55 -10.87 -3.69 -3.08
CA ASP A 55 -12.24 -4.19 -3.23
C ASP A 55 -12.24 -5.70 -2.99
N ASP A 56 -12.90 -6.13 -1.91
CA ASP A 56 -12.99 -7.53 -1.49
C ASP A 56 -13.95 -8.36 -2.35
N THR A 57 -14.91 -7.71 -3.03
CA THR A 57 -15.86 -8.39 -3.92
C THR A 57 -15.21 -8.83 -5.23
N GLU A 58 -14.23 -8.05 -5.69
CA GLU A 58 -13.49 -8.30 -6.95
C GLU A 58 -12.05 -8.77 -6.73
N TYR A 59 -11.62 -8.94 -5.46
CA TYR A 59 -10.23 -9.18 -5.07
C TYR A 59 -9.24 -8.25 -5.78
N SER A 60 -9.64 -6.97 -5.92
CA SER A 60 -8.96 -6.00 -6.78
C SER A 60 -8.38 -4.86 -5.97
N PHE A 61 -7.10 -4.58 -6.21
CA PHE A 61 -6.41 -3.39 -5.74
C PHE A 61 -6.49 -2.30 -6.82
N TYR A 62 -7.27 -1.27 -6.55
CA TYR A 62 -7.38 -0.06 -7.36
C TYR A 62 -6.35 0.94 -6.88
N ILE A 63 -5.41 1.31 -7.73
CA ILE A 63 -4.25 2.12 -7.35
C ILE A 63 -4.27 3.42 -8.12
N ASP A 64 -4.21 4.55 -7.41
CA ASP A 64 -3.93 5.84 -8.01
C ASP A 64 -2.43 5.96 -8.32
N ILE A 65 -2.04 5.73 -9.57
CA ILE A 65 -0.63 5.67 -9.98
C ILE A 65 -0.10 7.04 -10.41
N ASP A 66 -1.00 7.91 -10.86
CA ASP A 66 -0.65 9.20 -11.48
C ASP A 66 -0.55 10.34 -10.45
N ASN A 67 -0.85 10.06 -9.19
CA ASN A 67 -0.89 11.05 -8.12
C ASN A 67 0.30 10.93 -7.16
N ASP A 68 0.81 12.08 -6.73
CA ASP A 68 1.87 12.17 -5.75
C ASP A 68 1.31 11.88 -4.34
N HIS A 69 1.46 10.64 -3.91
CA HIS A 69 1.10 10.23 -2.55
C HIS A 69 1.97 10.94 -1.53
N SER A 70 1.37 11.45 -0.44
CA SER A 70 2.13 12.04 0.65
C SER A 70 1.55 11.64 2.01
N SER A 71 2.44 11.46 2.99
CA SER A 71 2.07 11.05 4.35
C SER A 71 2.71 11.97 5.38
N CYS A 72 2.00 12.22 6.47
CA CYS A 72 2.50 12.91 7.66
C CYS A 72 3.40 11.95 8.45
N VAL A 73 4.73 12.17 8.40
CA VAL A 73 5.73 11.26 9.00
C VAL A 73 6.41 11.83 10.23
N TYR A 74 6.85 10.93 11.11
CA TYR A 74 7.59 11.26 12.33
C TYR A 74 8.87 12.07 12.04
N GLN A 75 9.13 13.11 12.83
CA GLN A 75 10.31 13.99 12.70
C GLN A 75 11.22 13.97 13.95
N GLY A 76 10.88 13.17 14.96
CA GLY A 76 11.50 13.22 16.28
C GLY A 76 10.52 13.67 17.36
N LYS A 77 10.89 13.39 18.61
CA LYS A 77 10.08 13.73 19.79
C LYS A 77 9.81 15.24 19.84
N ASN A 78 8.58 15.62 20.19
CA ASN A 78 8.12 17.01 20.32
C ASN A 78 8.18 17.84 19.01
N LYS A 79 8.28 17.20 17.84
CA LYS A 79 8.16 17.88 16.55
C LYS A 79 6.83 17.53 15.90
N ALA A 80 6.21 18.51 15.25
CA ALA A 80 5.12 18.23 14.32
C ALA A 80 5.61 17.28 13.22
N CYS A 81 4.71 16.43 12.71
CA CYS A 81 5.04 15.62 11.55
C CYS A 81 5.29 16.50 10.33
N ALA A 82 6.01 15.96 9.35
CA ALA A 82 6.19 16.60 8.05
C ALA A 82 5.47 15.79 6.98
N MET A 83 4.79 16.45 6.05
CA MET A 83 4.31 15.80 4.84
C MET A 83 5.50 15.42 3.97
N LYS A 84 5.60 14.14 3.61
CA LYS A 84 6.67 13.60 2.76
C LYS A 84 6.07 12.75 1.65
N PRO A 85 6.66 12.76 0.44
CA PRO A 85 6.29 11.83 -0.62
C PRO A 85 6.30 10.39 -0.12
N THR A 86 5.31 9.62 -0.54
CA THR A 86 5.13 8.20 -0.20
C THR A 86 5.35 7.38 -1.46
N LEU A 87 6.20 6.35 -1.35
CA LEU A 87 6.50 5.48 -2.48
C LEU A 87 5.27 4.66 -2.85
N LEU A 88 5.07 4.38 -4.14
CA LEU A 88 3.96 3.54 -4.60
C LEU A 88 3.99 2.14 -3.98
N SER A 89 5.18 1.57 -3.74
CA SER A 89 5.32 0.29 -3.02
C SER A 89 4.74 0.35 -1.60
N MET A 90 4.79 1.50 -0.94
CA MET A 90 4.21 1.67 0.39
C MET A 90 2.70 1.79 0.34
N VAL A 91 2.18 2.47 -0.68
CA VAL A 91 0.73 2.48 -0.98
C VAL A 91 0.25 1.05 -1.21
N LEU A 92 0.96 0.26 -2.02
CA LEU A 92 0.63 -1.15 -2.21
C LEU A 92 0.68 -1.95 -0.92
N ALA A 93 1.73 -1.81 -0.11
CA ALA A 93 1.84 -2.52 1.18
C ALA A 93 0.69 -2.16 2.13
N HIS A 94 0.24 -0.90 2.11
CA HIS A 94 -0.94 -0.45 2.84
C HIS A 94 -2.20 -1.16 2.35
N GLU A 95 -2.46 -1.14 1.04
CA GLU A 95 -3.66 -1.76 0.46
C GLU A 95 -3.69 -3.28 0.66
N MET A 96 -2.53 -3.94 0.56
CA MET A 96 -2.42 -5.38 0.85
C MET A 96 -2.82 -5.69 2.29
N GLY A 97 -2.65 -4.76 3.23
CA GLY A 97 -3.15 -4.89 4.59
C GLY A 97 -4.68 -5.01 4.67
N HIS A 98 -5.42 -4.32 3.78
CA HIS A 98 -6.87 -4.47 3.67
C HIS A 98 -7.29 -5.86 3.22
N ALA A 99 -6.55 -6.47 2.28
CA ALA A 99 -6.77 -7.86 1.89
C ALA A 99 -6.54 -8.85 3.04
N LYS A 100 -5.89 -8.43 4.14
CA LYS A 100 -5.72 -9.22 5.37
C LYS A 100 -6.78 -8.90 6.43
N GLY A 101 -7.84 -8.18 6.07
CA GLY A 101 -8.97 -7.84 6.94
C GLY A 101 -8.73 -6.62 7.81
N MET A 102 -7.67 -5.84 7.56
CA MET A 102 -7.51 -4.55 8.23
C MET A 102 -8.45 -3.52 7.64
N LYS A 103 -8.94 -2.63 8.49
CA LYS A 103 -9.75 -1.49 8.07
C LYS A 103 -8.98 -0.21 8.29
N ASP A 104 -9.30 0.78 7.47
CA ASP A 104 -8.98 2.16 7.77
C ASP A 104 -9.98 2.64 8.80
N ASP A 105 -9.58 2.58 10.07
CA ASP A 105 -10.44 2.89 11.21
C ASP A 105 -10.50 4.41 11.49
N GLY A 106 -10.22 5.24 10.48
CA GLY A 106 -10.31 6.69 10.52
C GLY A 106 -9.11 7.39 11.16
N THR A 107 -9.22 8.72 11.29
CA THR A 107 -8.13 9.61 11.73
C THR A 107 -7.55 9.30 13.10
N ASP A 108 -8.29 8.57 13.93
CA ASP A 108 -7.93 8.26 15.32
C ASP A 108 -7.42 6.82 15.52
N SER A 109 -7.45 5.97 14.49
CA SER A 109 -6.99 4.57 14.60
C SER A 109 -6.12 4.19 13.42
N MET A 110 -4.82 4.07 13.70
CA MET A 110 -3.74 3.77 12.76
C MET A 110 -3.55 2.26 12.50
N ALA A 111 -4.56 1.41 12.71
CA ALA A 111 -4.36 -0.03 12.84
C ALA A 111 -3.70 -0.68 11.60
N ASN A 112 -4.17 -0.38 10.38
CA ASN A 112 -3.54 -0.89 9.16
C ASN A 112 -2.12 -0.31 9.00
N VAL A 113 -1.98 1.00 9.25
CA VAL A 113 -0.68 1.68 9.16
C VAL A 113 0.33 1.08 10.13
N ASP A 114 -0.01 0.87 11.39
CA ASP A 114 0.89 0.36 12.42
C ASP A 114 1.26 -1.11 12.19
N LYS A 115 0.35 -1.89 11.62
CA LYS A 115 0.55 -3.33 11.41
C LYS A 115 1.19 -3.66 10.07
N TYR A 116 0.92 -2.91 9.00
CA TYR A 116 1.37 -3.24 7.64
C TYR A 116 2.26 -2.17 7.02
N GLU A 117 1.92 -0.88 7.12
CA GLU A 117 2.71 0.17 6.49
C GLU A 117 3.99 0.51 7.26
N ASN A 118 3.90 0.75 8.57
CA ASN A 118 5.01 1.16 9.44
C ASN A 118 6.10 0.07 9.58
N PRO A 119 5.78 -1.24 9.66
CA PRO A 119 6.81 -2.28 9.61
C PRO A 119 7.57 -2.30 8.28
N PHE A 120 6.87 -2.12 7.16
CA PHE A 120 7.50 -1.97 5.85
C PHE A 120 8.38 -0.72 5.78
N ARG A 121 7.88 0.44 6.25
CA ARG A 121 8.66 1.69 6.38
C ARG A 121 9.96 1.49 7.14
N LYS A 122 9.89 0.77 8.26
CA LYS A 122 11.05 0.50 9.11
C LYS A 122 12.12 -0.31 8.39
N GLU A 123 11.76 -1.30 7.58
CA GLU A 123 12.73 -2.09 6.79
C GLU A 123 13.42 -1.26 5.71
N LEU A 124 12.73 -0.26 5.17
CA LEU A 124 13.28 0.72 4.22
C LEU A 124 14.07 1.86 4.89
N GLY A 125 14.18 1.88 6.22
CA GLY A 125 14.80 2.98 6.97
C GLY A 125 14.03 4.31 6.90
N LEU A 126 12.73 4.25 6.57
CA LEU A 126 11.87 5.42 6.45
C LEU A 126 11.19 5.76 7.80
N PRO A 127 10.93 7.04 8.08
CA PRO A 127 10.19 7.44 9.27
C PRO A 127 8.75 6.90 9.22
N ALA A 128 8.23 6.49 10.37
CA ALA A 128 6.84 6.02 10.52
C ALA A 128 5.83 7.10 10.13
N ARG A 129 4.70 6.68 9.55
CA ARG A 129 3.51 7.53 9.35
C ARG A 129 2.81 7.71 10.69
N MET A 130 2.36 8.93 10.95
CA MET A 130 1.80 9.35 12.24
C MET A 130 0.32 9.73 12.17
N LYS A 131 -0.25 9.88 10.97
CA LYS A 131 -1.66 10.21 10.74
C LYS A 131 -2.18 9.53 9.49
N TYR A 132 -3.47 9.19 9.48
CA TYR A 132 -4.23 8.84 8.30
C TYR A 132 -4.39 10.04 7.37
#